data_AF-A0A849Z160-F1
#
_entry.id   AF-A0A849Z160-F1
#
_cell.length_a   1.000
_cell.length_b   1.000
_cell.length_c   1.000
_cell.angle_alpha   90.00
_cell.angle_beta   90.00
_cell.angle_gamma   90.00
#
_symmetry.space_group_name_H-M   'P 1'
#
loop_
_entity.id
_entity.type
_entity.pdbx_description
1 polymer ?
#
loop_
_entity_poly.entity_id
_entity_poly.type
_entity_poly.pdbx_seq_one_letter_code
_entity_poly.pdbx_strand_id
1 'polypeptide(L)'
;GYRNVGLYLKRIVPTFPDVSKVLVTGSSAGGFGATYNFDRIAQAFCPRPAVLIDDSGPAMSDEYLAPCLQTRWREVWGLDSTLPAGCPECTGTDGGGSVNYITYLGNRYPDSRMGLLSNDKDSTIRLFYGFGENECANIDGAIPLLMSGDKFAEGLTNLRDNLLSSSPVWGTYFVGGAGHTFLGGGAYTSTEVESVPLTEWVAAIVDGDTSINVGP
;
A
#
# COMPACT_ATOMS: atom_id res chain seq x y z
N GLY A 1 -0.19 -13.14 -7.31
CA GLY A 1 0.01 -11.84 -7.99
C GLY A 1 1.36 -11.75 -8.70
N TYR A 2 2.46 -11.84 -7.96
CA TYR A 2 3.84 -11.61 -8.45
C TYR A 2 4.16 -12.25 -9.82
N ARG A 3 3.93 -13.56 -10.00
CA ARG A 3 4.23 -14.23 -11.29
C ARG A 3 3.47 -13.61 -12.47
N ASN A 4 2.20 -13.26 -12.28
CA ASN A 4 1.37 -12.66 -13.32
C ASN A 4 1.91 -11.28 -13.71
N VAL A 5 2.25 -10.42 -12.74
CA VAL A 5 2.87 -9.11 -13.03
C VAL A 5 4.14 -9.28 -13.86
N GLY A 6 5.00 -10.26 -13.52
CA GLY A 6 6.20 -10.56 -14.29
C GLY A 6 5.91 -10.99 -15.74
N LEU A 7 4.86 -11.77 -15.97
CA LEU A 7 4.42 -12.14 -17.33
C LEU A 7 3.84 -10.95 -18.09
N TYR A 8 3.05 -10.11 -17.41
CA TYR A 8 2.51 -8.88 -18.00
C TYR A 8 3.60 -7.92 -18.40
N LEU A 9 4.62 -7.69 -17.57
CA LEU A 9 5.72 -6.78 -17.89
C LEU A 9 6.46 -7.18 -19.18
N LYS A 10 6.64 -8.49 -19.44
CA LYS A 10 7.22 -8.98 -20.70
C LYS A 10 6.42 -8.59 -21.94
N ARG A 11 5.11 -8.35 -21.78
CA ARG A 11 4.22 -7.93 -22.87
C ARG A 11 4.06 -6.41 -22.91
N ILE A 12 3.83 -5.78 -21.77
CA ILE A 12 3.47 -4.35 -21.68
C ILE A 12 4.67 -3.48 -22.05
N VAL A 13 5.86 -3.75 -21.52
CA VAL A 13 7.04 -2.90 -21.76
C VAL A 13 7.37 -2.77 -23.27
N PRO A 14 7.41 -3.87 -24.06
CA PRO A 14 7.63 -3.75 -25.50
C PRO A 14 6.43 -3.20 -26.29
N THR A 15 5.21 -3.26 -25.73
CA THR A 15 4.00 -2.76 -26.39
C THR A 15 3.90 -1.23 -26.33
N PHE A 16 4.42 -0.63 -25.26
CA PHE A 16 4.35 0.81 -25.04
C PHE A 16 5.77 1.40 -24.88
N PRO A 17 6.60 1.39 -25.95
CA PRO A 17 8.00 1.79 -25.87
C PRO A 17 8.19 3.28 -25.54
N ASP A 18 7.20 4.10 -25.89
CA ASP A 18 7.25 5.56 -25.86
C ASP A 18 6.53 6.17 -24.65
N VAL A 19 6.18 5.36 -23.64
CA VAL A 19 5.61 5.91 -22.40
C VAL A 19 6.61 6.85 -21.74
N SER A 20 6.14 8.05 -21.39
CA SER A 20 6.91 9.04 -20.65
C SER A 20 6.81 8.88 -19.14
N LYS A 21 5.81 8.14 -18.66
CA LYS A 21 5.52 7.95 -17.24
C LYS A 21 4.69 6.68 -17.01
N VAL A 22 4.84 6.07 -15.85
CA VAL A 22 4.08 4.89 -15.42
C VAL A 22 3.41 5.17 -14.08
N LEU A 23 2.09 5.08 -14.03
CA LEU A 23 1.36 5.00 -12.76
C LEU A 23 1.20 3.52 -12.40
N VAL A 24 1.72 3.14 -11.23
CA VAL A 24 1.46 1.85 -10.61
C VAL A 24 0.38 2.07 -9.56
N THR A 25 -0.79 1.44 -9.74
CA THR A 25 -1.90 1.62 -8.81
C THR A 25 -2.76 0.37 -8.72
N GLY A 26 -3.53 0.28 -7.65
CA GLY A 26 -4.54 -0.74 -7.45
C GLY A 26 -5.35 -0.44 -6.20
N SER A 27 -6.51 -1.09 -6.11
CA SER A 27 -7.46 -0.92 -5.00
C SER A 27 -7.58 -2.20 -4.18
N SER A 28 -7.79 -2.10 -2.86
CA SER A 28 -7.94 -3.23 -1.94
C SER A 28 -6.69 -4.12 -1.94
N ALA A 29 -6.84 -5.44 -2.14
CA ALA A 29 -5.75 -6.36 -2.42
C ALA A 29 -4.85 -5.90 -3.58
N GLY A 30 -5.40 -5.14 -4.54
CA GLY A 30 -4.65 -4.50 -5.60
C GLY A 30 -3.75 -3.36 -5.14
N GLY A 31 -4.10 -2.65 -4.06
CA GLY A 31 -3.26 -1.61 -3.45
C GLY A 31 -1.98 -2.19 -2.87
N PHE A 32 -2.12 -3.21 -2.00
CA PHE A 32 -0.98 -4.02 -1.55
C PHE A 32 -0.18 -4.57 -2.75
N GLY A 33 -0.86 -5.11 -3.76
CA GLY A 33 -0.22 -5.64 -4.96
C GLY A 33 0.58 -4.60 -5.74
N ALA A 34 0.07 -3.38 -5.88
CA ALA A 34 0.73 -2.25 -6.52
C ALA A 34 2.00 -1.88 -5.75
N THR A 35 1.88 -1.70 -4.43
CA THR A 35 2.99 -1.42 -3.53
C THR A 35 4.06 -2.51 -3.64
N TYR A 36 3.74 -3.77 -3.36
CA TYR A 36 4.71 -4.88 -3.38
C TYR A 36 5.35 -5.15 -4.76
N ASN A 37 4.69 -4.79 -5.87
CA ASN A 37 5.28 -4.91 -7.20
C ASN A 37 5.91 -3.62 -7.72
N PHE A 38 5.90 -2.52 -6.97
CA PHE A 38 6.39 -1.22 -7.45
C PHE A 38 7.85 -1.29 -7.91
N ASP A 39 8.75 -1.80 -7.05
CA ASP A 39 10.20 -1.88 -7.33
C ASP A 39 10.50 -2.54 -8.69
N ARG A 40 9.93 -3.71 -8.93
CA ARG A 40 10.14 -4.45 -10.18
C ARG A 40 9.47 -3.82 -11.39
N ILE A 41 8.35 -3.11 -11.21
CA ILE A 41 7.68 -2.39 -12.30
C ILE A 41 8.53 -1.17 -12.68
N ALA A 42 8.96 -0.39 -11.70
CA ALA A 42 9.86 0.75 -11.90
C ALA A 42 11.16 0.33 -12.60
N GLN A 43 11.76 -0.80 -12.20
CA GLN A 43 12.95 -1.35 -12.86
C GLN A 43 12.69 -1.74 -14.32
N ALA A 44 11.54 -2.37 -14.62
CA ALA A 44 11.20 -2.81 -15.96
C ALA A 44 10.97 -1.64 -16.94
N PHE A 45 10.51 -0.48 -16.44
CA PHE A 45 10.30 0.73 -17.24
C PHE A 45 11.47 1.72 -17.18
N CYS A 46 12.53 1.45 -16.41
CA CYS A 46 13.70 2.31 -16.32
C CYS A 46 14.25 2.71 -17.72
N PRO A 47 14.64 3.98 -17.96
CA PRO A 47 14.71 5.10 -17.02
C PRO A 47 13.42 5.95 -16.95
N ARG A 48 12.26 5.44 -17.39
CA ARG A 48 11.01 6.19 -17.38
C ARG A 48 10.50 6.32 -15.94
N PRO A 49 10.03 7.51 -15.52
CA PRO A 49 9.54 7.72 -14.16
C PRO A 49 8.33 6.83 -13.89
N ALA A 50 8.32 6.23 -12.69
CA ALA A 50 7.19 5.49 -12.16
C ALA A 50 6.73 6.15 -10.86
N VAL A 51 5.42 6.18 -10.63
CA VAL A 51 4.79 6.69 -9.40
C VAL A 51 3.81 5.65 -8.87
N LEU A 52 3.52 5.69 -7.57
CA LEU A 52 2.68 4.71 -6.87
C LEU A 52 1.44 5.37 -6.27
N ILE A 53 0.26 4.76 -6.44
CA ILE A 53 -0.92 5.09 -5.64
C ILE A 53 -1.54 3.78 -5.13
N ASP A 54 -1.49 3.58 -3.83
CA ASP A 54 -2.13 2.50 -3.09
C ASP A 54 -3.51 2.95 -2.59
N ASP A 55 -4.58 2.33 -3.08
CA ASP A 55 -5.96 2.60 -2.66
C ASP A 55 -6.47 1.49 -1.73
N SER A 56 -6.58 1.80 -0.44
CA SER A 56 -7.03 0.89 0.63
C SER A 56 -6.17 -0.37 0.82
N GLY A 57 -4.85 -0.29 0.60
CA GLY A 57 -3.88 -1.36 0.91
C GLY A 57 -2.82 -1.02 1.98
N PRO A 58 -3.15 -0.39 3.12
CA PRO A 58 -2.15 0.10 4.08
C PRO A 58 -1.44 -1.04 4.81
N ALA A 59 -0.20 -1.37 4.44
CA ALA A 59 0.65 -2.24 5.27
C ALA A 59 1.03 -1.48 6.56
N MET A 60 0.38 -1.82 7.67
CA MET A 60 0.60 -1.15 8.96
C MET A 60 1.79 -1.76 9.71
N SER A 61 2.28 -1.03 10.73
CA SER A 61 3.30 -1.54 11.64
C SER A 61 2.81 -2.78 12.41
N ASP A 62 3.77 -3.54 12.94
CA ASP A 62 3.51 -4.85 13.54
C ASP A 62 2.57 -4.80 14.76
N GLU A 63 2.42 -3.63 15.39
CA GLU A 63 1.43 -3.37 16.45
C GLU A 63 -0.02 -3.45 15.95
N TYR A 64 -0.26 -3.04 14.70
CA TYR A 64 -1.58 -3.01 14.06
C TYR A 64 -1.73 -4.05 12.94
N LEU A 65 -0.66 -4.74 12.56
CA LEU A 65 -0.68 -5.89 11.67
C LEU A 65 0.12 -7.03 12.30
N ALA A 66 -0.57 -7.94 12.99
CA ALA A 66 0.06 -8.96 13.81
C ALA A 66 1.14 -9.78 13.07
N PRO A 67 2.36 -9.95 13.63
CA PRO A 67 3.43 -10.76 13.03
C PRO A 67 3.04 -12.21 12.72
N CYS A 68 2.18 -12.82 13.53
CA CYS A 68 1.66 -14.18 13.26
C CYS A 68 0.81 -14.24 11.98
N LEU A 69 0.06 -13.17 11.68
CA LEU A 69 -0.74 -13.08 10.46
C LEU A 69 0.17 -12.88 9.24
N GLN A 70 1.20 -12.04 9.37
CA GLN A 70 2.23 -11.86 8.35
C GLN A 70 2.99 -13.16 8.07
N THR A 71 3.37 -13.90 9.12
CA THR A 71 4.00 -15.24 8.99
C THR A 71 3.13 -16.16 8.16
N ARG A 72 1.83 -16.23 8.47
CA ARG A 72 0.89 -17.07 7.73
C ARG A 72 0.81 -16.67 6.25
N TRP A 73 0.77 -15.37 5.95
CA TRP A 73 0.79 -14.89 4.57
C TRP A 73 2.08 -15.25 3.84
N ARG A 74 3.23 -15.14 4.49
CA ARG A 74 4.53 -15.55 3.92
C ARG A 74 4.54 -17.03 3.55
N GLU A 75 4.08 -17.88 4.45
CA GLU A 75 4.02 -19.34 4.23
C GLU A 75 3.06 -19.71 3.09
N VAL A 76 1.85 -19.14 3.10
CA VAL A 76 0.80 -19.52 2.14
C VAL A 76 1.04 -18.92 0.76
N TRP A 77 1.58 -17.70 0.68
CA TRP A 77 1.77 -16.98 -0.60
C TRP A 77 3.22 -16.95 -1.08
N GLY A 78 4.17 -17.46 -0.29
CA GLY A 78 5.59 -17.46 -0.60
C GLY A 78 6.20 -16.06 -0.67
N LEU A 79 5.73 -15.12 0.18
CA LEU A 79 6.08 -13.69 0.07
C LEU A 79 7.58 -13.43 0.15
N ASP A 80 8.33 -14.19 0.94
CA ASP A 80 9.77 -14.02 1.11
C ASP A 80 10.54 -14.22 -0.21
N SER A 81 10.00 -15.03 -1.13
CA SER A 81 10.55 -15.22 -2.47
C SER A 81 10.17 -14.12 -3.47
N THR A 82 9.33 -13.17 -3.05
CA THR A 82 8.76 -12.12 -3.91
C THR A 82 9.24 -10.71 -3.54
N LEU A 83 9.75 -10.52 -2.33
CA LEU A 83 10.35 -9.26 -1.89
C LEU A 83 11.76 -9.10 -2.48
N PRO A 84 12.20 -7.86 -2.78
CA PRO A 84 13.54 -7.64 -3.29
C PRO A 84 14.59 -7.89 -2.19
N ALA A 85 15.73 -8.43 -2.58
CA ALA A 85 16.84 -8.74 -1.68
C ALA A 85 17.41 -7.51 -0.93
N GLY A 86 17.10 -6.29 -1.39
CA GLY A 86 17.55 -5.04 -0.79
C GLY A 86 16.78 -4.60 0.47
N CYS A 87 15.82 -5.39 0.96
CA CYS A 87 15.08 -5.10 2.20
C CYS A 87 15.10 -6.31 3.14
N PRO A 88 16.23 -6.62 3.81
CA PRO A 88 16.28 -7.71 4.78
C PRO A 88 15.34 -7.48 5.96
N GLU A 89 15.12 -6.23 6.38
CA GLU A 89 14.21 -5.84 7.45
C GLU A 89 12.73 -6.04 7.08
N CYS A 90 12.42 -6.24 5.79
CA CYS A 90 11.08 -6.60 5.36
C CYS A 90 10.65 -8.00 5.79
N THR A 91 11.55 -8.79 6.38
CA THR A 91 11.28 -10.14 6.89
C THR A 91 11.88 -10.26 8.29
N GLY A 92 11.11 -9.86 9.30
CA GLY A 92 11.50 -9.94 10.70
C GLY A 92 11.61 -11.39 11.18
N THR A 93 12.50 -11.64 12.15
CA THR A 93 12.66 -12.99 12.76
C THR A 93 11.44 -13.43 13.57
N ASP A 94 10.60 -12.49 13.97
CA ASP A 94 9.30 -12.70 14.63
C ASP A 94 8.13 -12.86 13.62
N GLY A 95 8.44 -12.82 12.32
CA GLY A 95 7.47 -12.92 11.23
C GLY A 95 6.91 -11.58 10.74
N GLY A 96 7.19 -10.49 11.44
CA GLY A 96 6.73 -9.14 11.14
C GLY A 96 7.55 -8.44 10.05
N GLY A 97 7.53 -7.12 10.07
CA GLY A 97 8.37 -6.26 9.25
C GLY A 97 7.88 -5.98 7.83
N SER A 98 6.70 -6.45 7.41
CA SER A 98 6.18 -6.17 6.06
C SER A 98 6.09 -4.67 5.76
N VAL A 99 5.81 -3.87 6.79
CA VAL A 99 5.75 -2.39 6.70
C VAL A 99 7.07 -1.75 6.27
N ASN A 100 8.22 -2.38 6.57
CA ASN A 100 9.54 -1.83 6.25
C ASN A 100 9.77 -1.70 4.73
N TYR A 101 8.93 -2.37 3.94
CA TYR A 101 8.95 -2.24 2.49
C TYR A 101 8.61 -0.83 2.02
N ILE A 102 7.74 -0.12 2.76
CA ILE A 102 7.39 1.28 2.48
C ILE A 102 8.62 2.19 2.64
N THR A 103 9.38 2.00 3.72
CA THR A 103 10.64 2.72 3.95
C THR A 103 11.69 2.39 2.89
N TYR A 104 11.82 1.09 2.53
CA TYR A 104 12.70 0.67 1.44
C TYR A 104 12.36 1.36 0.12
N LEU A 105 11.09 1.39 -0.27
CA LEU A 105 10.65 2.07 -1.50
C LEU A 105 10.96 3.57 -1.45
N GLY A 106 10.68 4.22 -0.32
CA GLY A 106 10.93 5.66 -0.14
C GLY A 106 12.41 6.04 -0.25
N ASN A 107 13.31 5.17 0.21
CA ASN A 107 14.76 5.37 0.12
C ASN A 107 15.32 5.04 -1.26
N ARG A 108 14.78 4.01 -1.91
CA ARG A 108 15.28 3.52 -3.20
C ARG A 108 14.87 4.40 -4.37
N TYR A 109 13.71 5.07 -4.27
CA TYR A 109 13.13 5.89 -5.33
C TYR A 109 12.91 7.33 -4.85
N PRO A 110 13.99 8.08 -4.50
CA PRO A 110 13.87 9.43 -3.93
C PRO A 110 13.29 10.46 -4.92
N ASP A 111 13.38 10.18 -6.22
CA ASP A 111 12.84 11.04 -7.29
C ASP A 111 11.39 10.67 -7.69
N SER A 112 10.81 9.63 -7.06
CA SER A 112 9.43 9.20 -7.30
C SER A 112 8.44 9.97 -6.43
N ARG A 113 7.14 9.79 -6.71
CA ARG A 113 6.04 10.12 -5.79
C ARG A 113 5.19 8.90 -5.52
N MET A 114 4.71 8.79 -4.29
CA MET A 114 3.96 7.66 -3.78
C MET A 114 2.82 8.14 -2.90
N GLY A 115 1.65 7.53 -3.06
CA GLY A 115 0.43 7.90 -2.35
C GLY A 115 -0.19 6.69 -1.66
N LEU A 116 -0.69 6.89 -0.44
CA LEU A 116 -1.59 5.95 0.24
C LEU A 116 -2.94 6.63 0.50
N LEU A 117 -3.98 6.07 -0.10
CA LEU A 117 -5.38 6.48 0.06
C LEU A 117 -6.10 5.45 0.92
N SER A 118 -6.80 5.88 1.97
CA SER A 118 -7.55 4.93 2.81
C SER A 118 -8.72 5.59 3.55
N ASN A 119 -9.75 4.81 3.84
CA ASN A 119 -10.73 5.19 4.84
C ASN A 119 -10.16 4.92 6.25
N ASP A 120 -10.30 5.87 7.18
CA ASP A 120 -9.73 5.79 8.53
C ASP A 120 -10.26 4.61 9.36
N LYS A 121 -11.37 4.01 8.95
CA LYS A 121 -12.02 2.85 9.58
C LYS A 121 -12.47 1.81 8.56
N ASP A 122 -11.73 1.66 7.45
CA ASP A 122 -12.00 0.73 6.33
C ASP A 122 -12.46 -0.65 6.82
N SER A 123 -13.74 -0.95 6.63
CA SER A 123 -14.37 -2.16 7.19
C SER A 123 -13.83 -3.44 6.58
N THR A 124 -13.34 -3.41 5.34
CA THR A 124 -12.82 -4.57 4.65
C THR A 124 -11.43 -4.90 5.16
N ILE A 125 -10.53 -3.92 5.27
CA ILE A 125 -9.18 -4.18 5.76
C ILE A 125 -9.21 -4.54 7.25
N ARG A 126 -10.05 -3.88 8.05
CA ARG A 126 -10.27 -4.23 9.46
C ARG A 126 -10.76 -5.67 9.65
N LEU A 127 -11.57 -6.18 8.73
CA LEU A 127 -11.97 -7.59 8.75
C LEU A 127 -10.76 -8.51 8.57
N PHE A 128 -9.91 -8.24 7.57
CA PHE A 128 -8.73 -9.07 7.31
C PHE A 128 -7.68 -8.97 8.42
N TYR A 129 -7.47 -7.79 8.99
CA TYR A 129 -6.53 -7.64 10.10
C TYR A 129 -7.08 -8.23 11.40
N GLY A 130 -8.42 -8.35 11.50
CA GLY A 130 -9.11 -9.07 12.58
C GLY A 130 -8.63 -10.50 12.81
N PHE A 131 -8.11 -11.18 11.77
CA PHE A 131 -7.52 -12.52 11.91
C PHE A 131 -6.28 -12.53 12.83
N GLY A 132 -5.66 -11.37 13.09
CA GLY A 132 -4.52 -11.22 13.99
C GLY A 132 -4.88 -10.88 15.45
N GLU A 133 -6.11 -10.43 15.74
CA GLU A 133 -6.45 -9.80 17.05
C GLU A 133 -6.46 -10.77 18.24
N ASN A 134 -6.63 -12.07 18.01
CA ASN A 134 -6.66 -13.09 19.07
C ASN A 134 -5.41 -13.99 19.02
N GLU A 135 -4.23 -13.37 18.93
CA GLU A 135 -2.93 -14.06 18.77
C GLU A 135 -2.94 -15.06 17.60
N CYS A 136 -3.66 -14.71 16.53
CA CYS A 136 -3.91 -15.58 15.38
C CYS A 136 -4.53 -16.96 15.70
N ALA A 137 -5.19 -17.10 16.86
CA ALA A 137 -5.92 -18.32 17.18
C ALA A 137 -7.02 -18.56 16.14
N ASN A 138 -7.04 -19.76 15.56
CA ASN A 138 -7.93 -20.15 14.47
C ASN A 138 -7.78 -19.29 13.19
N ILE A 139 -6.54 -18.89 12.84
CA ILE A 139 -6.25 -18.13 11.62
C ILE A 139 -6.80 -18.75 10.32
N ASP A 140 -6.91 -20.08 10.27
CA ASP A 140 -7.49 -20.83 9.13
C ASP A 140 -8.97 -21.20 9.37
N GLY A 141 -9.58 -20.65 10.42
CA GLY A 141 -10.92 -20.99 10.90
C GLY A 141 -12.02 -20.04 10.41
N ALA A 142 -12.96 -19.73 11.31
CA ALA A 142 -14.11 -18.88 10.98
C ALA A 142 -13.71 -17.42 10.77
N ILE A 143 -14.63 -16.64 10.18
CA ILE A 143 -14.48 -15.19 10.01
C ILE A 143 -14.22 -14.53 11.39
N PRO A 144 -13.17 -13.69 11.51
CA PRO A 144 -12.80 -13.10 12.79
C PRO A 144 -13.78 -11.98 13.19
N LEU A 145 -13.65 -11.51 14.43
CA LEU A 145 -14.16 -10.19 14.77
C LEU A 145 -13.35 -9.13 14.02
N LEU A 146 -14.03 -8.08 13.55
CA LEU A 146 -13.34 -6.94 12.94
C LEU A 146 -12.42 -6.30 13.98
N MET A 147 -11.21 -5.94 13.54
CA MET A 147 -10.39 -4.96 14.25
C MET A 147 -11.24 -3.72 14.56
N SER A 148 -11.08 -3.14 15.76
CA SER A 148 -11.81 -1.94 16.12
C SER A 148 -11.46 -0.79 15.17
N GLY A 149 -12.42 0.11 14.94
CA GLY A 149 -12.18 1.27 14.07
C GLY A 149 -11.07 2.17 14.62
N ASP A 150 -11.05 2.35 15.93
CA ASP A 150 -10.06 3.20 16.59
C ASP A 150 -8.65 2.62 16.49
N LYS A 151 -8.48 1.31 16.65
CA LYS A 151 -7.18 0.64 16.45
C LYS A 151 -6.69 0.78 15.00
N PHE A 152 -7.58 0.67 14.03
CA PHE A 152 -7.22 0.84 12.62
C PHE A 152 -6.83 2.28 12.28
N ALA A 153 -7.60 3.25 12.78
CA ALA A 153 -7.30 4.67 12.62
C ALA A 153 -5.93 5.02 13.26
N GLU A 154 -5.68 4.52 14.47
CA GLU A 154 -4.39 4.67 15.14
C GLU A 154 -3.23 4.06 14.34
N GLY A 155 -3.44 2.88 13.74
CA GLY A 155 -2.47 2.25 12.86
C GLY A 155 -2.18 3.04 11.58
N LEU A 156 -3.18 3.70 10.98
CA LEU A 156 -2.98 4.60 9.84
C LEU A 156 -2.20 5.85 10.25
N THR A 157 -2.54 6.46 11.38
CA THR A 157 -1.79 7.61 11.93
C THR A 157 -0.35 7.22 12.23
N ASN A 158 -0.12 6.07 12.87
CA ASN A 158 1.23 5.55 13.13
C ASN A 158 2.02 5.35 11.84
N LEU A 159 1.40 4.72 10.83
CA LEU A 159 2.02 4.49 9.52
C LEU A 159 2.41 5.82 8.85
N ARG A 160 1.52 6.82 8.87
CA ARG A 160 1.77 8.14 8.31
C ARG A 160 2.90 8.85 9.04
N ASP A 161 2.78 8.99 10.35
CA ASP A 161 3.58 9.94 11.13
C ASP A 161 4.98 9.39 11.42
N ASN A 162 5.11 8.07 11.59
CA ASN A 162 6.38 7.46 11.98
C ASN A 162 7.14 6.82 10.81
N LEU A 163 6.47 6.39 9.75
CA LEU A 163 7.11 5.64 8.67
C LEU A 163 7.04 6.35 7.32
N LEU A 164 5.86 6.76 6.85
CA LEU A 164 5.72 7.45 5.56
C LEU A 164 6.38 8.83 5.59
N SER A 165 6.17 9.59 6.68
CA SER A 165 6.74 10.94 6.85
C SER A 165 8.26 10.97 6.99
N SER A 166 8.92 9.81 7.10
CA SER A 166 10.38 9.71 7.07
C SER A 166 10.99 9.99 5.68
N SER A 167 10.16 9.99 4.63
CA SER A 167 10.58 10.32 3.26
C SER A 167 9.60 11.31 2.61
N PRO A 168 10.11 12.37 1.94
CA PRO A 168 9.25 13.37 1.29
C PRO A 168 8.52 12.86 0.05
N VAL A 169 8.77 11.62 -0.36
CA VAL A 169 8.14 11.01 -1.55
C VAL A 169 6.74 10.48 -1.28
N TRP A 170 6.37 10.33 -0.01
CA TRP A 170 5.08 9.77 0.40
C TRP A 170 4.09 10.87 0.76
N GLY A 171 2.84 10.68 0.33
CA GLY A 171 1.69 11.43 0.79
C GLY A 171 0.56 10.50 1.16
N THR A 172 -0.32 10.94 2.04
CA THR A 172 -1.53 10.21 2.42
C THR A 172 -2.79 10.99 2.09
N TYR A 173 -3.85 10.30 1.73
CA TYR A 173 -5.19 10.87 1.65
C TYR A 173 -6.13 10.00 2.47
N PHE A 174 -6.43 10.44 3.69
CA PHE A 174 -7.29 9.71 4.60
C PHE A 174 -8.69 10.31 4.64
N VAL A 175 -9.69 9.45 4.61
CA VAL A 175 -11.09 9.86 4.58
C VAL A 175 -11.80 9.27 5.79
N GLY A 176 -12.47 10.11 6.58
CA GLY A 176 -13.29 9.63 7.69
C GLY A 176 -14.40 8.69 7.20
N GLY A 177 -14.47 7.46 7.72
CA GLY A 177 -15.51 6.50 7.39
C GLY A 177 -15.02 5.06 7.28
N ALA A 178 -15.94 4.17 6.94
CA ALA A 178 -15.70 2.71 6.86
C ALA A 178 -15.79 2.14 5.44
N GLY A 179 -15.74 3.01 4.42
CA GLY A 179 -15.84 2.65 3.01
C GLY A 179 -14.64 1.88 2.47
N HIS A 180 -14.79 1.40 1.23
CA HIS A 180 -13.83 0.59 0.49
C HIS A 180 -14.33 0.45 -0.96
N THR A 181 -13.66 0.86 -2.03
CA THR A 181 -12.42 1.64 -2.23
C THR A 181 -12.76 2.94 -2.99
N PHE A 182 -11.76 3.69 -3.50
CA PHE A 182 -12.01 4.99 -4.14
C PHE A 182 -11.83 5.00 -5.66
N LEU A 183 -10.70 4.52 -6.19
CA LEU A 183 -10.24 4.82 -7.56
C LEU A 183 -11.14 4.20 -8.65
N GLY A 184 -11.80 3.09 -8.35
CA GLY A 184 -12.61 2.34 -9.32
C GLY A 184 -14.07 2.80 -9.46
N GLY A 185 -14.50 3.82 -8.72
CA GLY A 185 -15.92 4.20 -8.64
C GLY A 185 -16.17 5.70 -8.53
N GLY A 186 -17.44 6.08 -8.32
CA GLY A 186 -17.85 7.49 -8.22
C GLY A 186 -17.17 8.25 -7.08
N ALA A 187 -16.71 7.54 -6.05
CA ALA A 187 -15.93 8.10 -4.95
C ALA A 187 -14.66 8.82 -5.44
N TYR A 188 -14.04 8.38 -6.54
CA TYR A 188 -12.88 9.06 -7.12
C TYR A 188 -13.17 10.53 -7.43
N THR A 189 -14.33 10.81 -8.02
CA THR A 189 -14.73 12.16 -8.45
C THR A 189 -15.51 12.95 -7.41
N SER A 190 -16.11 12.28 -6.42
CA SER A 190 -17.00 12.92 -5.44
C SER A 190 -16.35 13.19 -4.08
N THR A 191 -15.17 12.62 -3.82
CA THR A 191 -14.50 12.73 -2.51
C THR A 191 -13.69 14.02 -2.44
N GLU A 192 -13.90 14.79 -1.37
CA GLU A 192 -13.14 15.97 -0.99
C GLU A 192 -12.90 15.91 0.52
N VAL A 193 -11.66 16.15 0.95
CA VAL A 193 -11.25 16.20 2.36
C VAL A 193 -10.41 17.45 2.56
N GLU A 194 -10.71 18.24 3.60
CA GLU A 194 -9.98 19.49 3.90
C GLU A 194 -9.87 20.44 2.70
N SER A 195 -10.94 20.51 1.88
CA SER A 195 -11.01 21.28 0.64
C SER A 195 -10.00 20.87 -0.44
N VAL A 196 -9.47 19.65 -0.37
CA VAL A 196 -8.66 19.03 -1.43
C VAL A 196 -9.50 17.94 -2.09
N PRO A 197 -9.91 18.09 -3.36
CA PRO A 197 -10.54 17.02 -4.12
C PRO A 197 -9.59 15.85 -4.34
N LEU A 198 -10.09 14.62 -4.21
CA LEU A 198 -9.27 13.42 -4.43
C LEU A 198 -8.64 13.38 -5.82
N THR A 199 -9.36 13.88 -6.84
CA THR A 199 -8.84 13.99 -8.21
C THR A 199 -7.62 14.90 -8.31
N GLU A 200 -7.57 15.99 -7.53
CA GLU A 200 -6.44 16.93 -7.53
C GLU A 200 -5.24 16.33 -6.80
N TRP A 201 -5.46 15.67 -5.66
CA TRP A 201 -4.40 14.97 -4.94
C TRP A 201 -3.79 13.83 -5.78
N VAL A 202 -4.62 13.04 -6.48
CA VAL A 202 -4.14 11.99 -7.41
C VAL A 202 -3.36 12.60 -8.56
N ALA A 203 -3.85 13.68 -9.16
CA ALA A 203 -3.15 14.38 -10.25
C ALA A 203 -1.76 14.87 -9.80
N ALA A 204 -1.65 15.46 -8.60
CA ALA A 204 -0.37 15.92 -8.05
C ALA A 204 0.67 14.79 -7.91
N ILE A 205 0.27 13.62 -7.37
CA ILE A 205 1.15 12.44 -7.30
C ILE A 205 1.55 11.97 -8.70
N VAL A 206 0.60 11.91 -9.62
CA VAL A 206 0.87 11.51 -11.01
C VAL A 206 1.82 12.48 -11.68
N ASP A 207 1.68 13.78 -11.46
CA ASP A 207 2.51 14.80 -12.10
C ASP A 207 3.91 14.91 -11.53
N GLY A 208 4.14 14.36 -10.34
CA GLY A 208 5.45 14.38 -9.66
C GLY A 208 5.59 15.54 -8.68
N ASP A 209 4.49 16.23 -8.37
CA ASP A 209 4.44 17.32 -7.41
C ASP A 209 4.73 16.83 -5.99
N THR A 210 4.96 17.76 -5.07
CA THR A 210 5.17 17.43 -3.67
C THR A 210 3.97 16.64 -3.13
N SER A 211 4.23 15.44 -2.61
CA SER A 211 3.22 14.64 -1.95
C SER A 211 2.80 15.31 -0.64
N ILE A 212 1.49 15.45 -0.43
CA ILE A 212 0.92 16.04 0.80
C ILE A 212 0.07 15.02 1.54
N ASN A 213 -0.04 15.22 2.85
CA ASN A 213 -0.96 14.49 3.72
C ASN A 213 -2.26 15.27 3.84
N VAL A 214 -3.39 14.59 3.64
CA VAL A 214 -4.75 15.14 3.73
C VAL A 214 -5.58 14.25 4.64
N GLY A 215 -6.38 14.86 5.52
CA GLY A 215 -7.34 14.16 6.36
C GLY A 215 -6.84 13.75 7.75
N PRO A 216 -7.66 13.00 8.51
CA PRO A 216 -7.42 12.67 9.92
C PRO A 216 -6.13 11.90 10.13
#